data_AF-A0A0R3TJ32-F1
#
_entry.id   AF-A0A0R3TJ32-F1
#
_cell.length_a   1.000
_cell.length_b   1.000
_cell.length_c   1.000
_cell.angle_alpha   90.00
_cell.angle_beta   90.00
_cell.angle_gamma   90.00
#
_symmetry.space_group_name_H-M   'P 1'
#
loop_
_entity.id
_entity.type
_entity.pdbx_description
1 polymer ?
#
loop_
_entity_poly.entity_id
_entity_poly.type
_entity_poly.pdbx_seq_one_letter_code
_entity_poly.pdbx_strand_id
1 'polypeptide(L)'
;MAKPEQTLYEAIIRYDIDSVRNQLANNVNSNVFPNNPTITPLILAVRLKYLDIANELLMNGADVNGVDEFGRTALHVAVDNNDEASVSILLLHNCNLEIYDYTGLSPLVVAVENNNIYMVRYLVAHGAVVYKEEEGFEHPP
;
A
#
# COMPACT_ATOMS: atom_id res chain seq x y z
N MET A 1 -29.34 19.14 16.17
CA MET A 1 -28.61 17.89 15.88
C MET A 1 -27.26 18.27 15.31
N ALA A 2 -26.16 17.91 15.96
CA ALA A 2 -24.84 18.04 15.37
C ALA A 2 -24.78 17.14 14.13
N LYS A 3 -24.17 17.61 13.04
CA LYS A 3 -23.86 16.73 11.90
C LYS A 3 -22.98 15.60 12.44
N PRO A 4 -23.16 14.34 12.02
CA PRO A 4 -22.21 13.28 12.36
C PRO A 4 -20.82 13.75 11.93
N GLU A 5 -19.84 13.62 12.83
CA GLU A 5 -18.45 13.95 12.51
C GLU A 5 -18.01 13.08 11.32
N GLN A 6 -17.50 13.73 10.29
CA GLN A 6 -16.98 13.05 9.10
C GLN A 6 -15.82 12.16 9.50
N THR A 7 -15.90 10.88 9.14
CA THR A 7 -14.84 9.92 9.45
C THR A 7 -13.65 10.06 8.50
N LEU A 8 -12.48 9.52 8.89
CA LEU A 8 -11.29 9.51 8.03
C LEU A 8 -11.57 8.77 6.71
N TYR A 9 -12.37 7.70 6.77
CA TYR A 9 -12.83 6.98 5.58
C TYR A 9 -13.59 7.89 4.63
N GLU A 10 -14.59 8.61 5.14
CA GLU A 10 -15.40 9.53 4.32
C GLU A 10 -14.60 10.72 3.80
N ALA A 11 -13.63 11.22 4.56
CA ALA A 11 -12.72 12.27 4.12
C ALA A 11 -11.88 11.80 2.93
N ILE A 12 -11.29 10.60 3.00
CA ILE A 12 -10.51 10.03 1.90
C ILE A 12 -11.41 9.78 0.67
N ILE A 13 -12.59 9.17 0.83
CA ILE A 13 -13.52 8.90 -0.27
C ILE A 13 -13.96 10.18 -0.99
N ARG A 14 -14.07 11.29 -0.26
CA ARG A 14 -14.47 12.59 -0.82
C ARG A 14 -13.29 13.43 -1.34
N TYR A 15 -12.06 12.91 -1.25
CA TYR A 15 -10.83 13.65 -1.56
C TYR A 15 -10.69 14.95 -0.74
N ASP A 16 -11.12 14.91 0.52
CA ASP A 16 -11.11 16.04 1.44
C ASP A 16 -9.81 16.03 2.25
N ILE A 17 -8.72 16.49 1.63
CA ILE A 17 -7.37 16.46 2.23
C ILE A 17 -7.28 17.32 3.50
N ASP A 18 -8.04 18.41 3.60
CA ASP A 18 -8.02 19.27 4.78
C ASP A 18 -8.65 18.55 5.98
N SER A 19 -9.76 17.83 5.75
CA SER A 19 -10.35 16.96 6.78
C SER A 19 -9.42 15.81 7.16
N VAL A 20 -8.74 15.19 6.19
CA VAL A 20 -7.71 14.18 6.47
C VAL A 20 -6.61 14.74 7.38
N ARG A 21 -6.00 15.87 7.01
CA ARG A 21 -4.93 16.52 7.80
C ARG A 21 -5.39 16.87 9.20
N ASN A 22 -6.59 17.44 9.34
CA ASN A 22 -7.14 17.82 10.64
C ASN A 22 -7.36 16.60 11.53
N GLN A 23 -7.91 15.52 10.98
CA GLN A 23 -8.12 14.27 11.72
C GLN A 23 -6.80 13.63 12.16
N LEU A 24 -5.80 13.59 11.27
CA LEU A 24 -4.46 13.07 11.60
C LEU A 24 -3.77 13.91 12.68
N ALA A 25 -3.88 15.24 12.61
CA ALA A 25 -3.37 16.15 13.63
C ALA A 25 -4.05 15.96 15.01
N ASN A 26 -5.28 15.46 15.04
CA ASN A 26 -6.00 15.10 16.26
C ASN A 26 -5.73 13.65 16.71
N ASN A 27 -4.67 13.01 16.21
CA ASN A 27 -4.25 11.65 16.56
C ASN A 27 -5.29 10.57 16.21
N VAL A 28 -6.12 10.78 15.18
CA VAL A 28 -6.92 9.69 14.61
C VAL A 28 -5.96 8.63 14.06
N ASN A 29 -6.24 7.35 14.35
CA ASN A 29 -5.40 6.25 13.91
C ASN A 29 -5.37 6.15 12.36
N SER A 30 -4.19 6.34 11.78
CA SER A 30 -3.94 6.30 10.33
C SER A 30 -3.85 4.89 9.73
N ASN A 31 -3.96 3.84 10.55
CA ASN A 31 -3.80 2.44 10.13
C ASN A 31 -5.11 1.68 9.94
N VAL A 32 -6.19 2.12 10.58
CA VAL A 32 -7.45 1.36 10.61
C VAL A 32 -8.65 2.28 10.54
N PHE A 33 -9.68 1.86 9.81
CA PHE A 33 -11.00 2.45 9.95
C PHE A 33 -11.79 1.67 11.01
N PRO A 34 -12.28 2.32 12.09
CA PRO A 34 -13.00 1.63 13.16
C PRO A 34 -14.19 0.77 12.67
N ASN A 35 -14.86 1.21 11.60
CA ASN A 35 -16.04 0.54 11.03
C ASN A 35 -15.73 -0.25 9.74
N ASN A 36 -14.48 -0.28 9.29
CA ASN A 36 -14.07 -0.98 8.09
C ASN A 36 -12.61 -1.46 8.19
N PRO A 37 -12.31 -2.43 9.07
CA PRO A 37 -10.95 -2.88 9.31
C PRO A 37 -10.37 -3.72 8.17
N THR A 38 -11.14 -4.02 7.11
CA THR A 38 -10.68 -4.86 5.99
C THR A 38 -9.74 -4.13 5.03
N ILE A 39 -9.60 -2.81 5.19
CA ILE A 39 -8.71 -1.99 4.38
C ILE A 39 -8.06 -0.91 5.24
N THR A 40 -6.78 -0.66 5.01
CA THR A 40 -6.07 0.45 5.66
C THR A 40 -6.37 1.78 4.96
N PRO A 41 -6.30 2.92 5.67
CA PRO A 41 -6.40 4.23 5.05
C PRO A 41 -5.42 4.44 3.89
N LEU A 42 -4.19 3.93 4.03
CA LEU A 42 -3.16 4.02 3.00
C LEU A 42 -3.55 3.25 1.73
N ILE A 43 -4.01 2.00 1.87
CA ILE A 43 -4.46 1.19 0.72
C ILE A 43 -5.64 1.88 0.03
N LEU A 44 -6.58 2.45 0.79
CA LEU A 44 -7.71 3.17 0.20
C LEU A 44 -7.23 4.37 -0.63
N ALA A 45 -6.33 5.20 -0.09
CA ALA A 45 -5.78 6.36 -0.79
C ALA A 45 -5.05 5.95 -2.09
N VAL A 46 -4.21 4.92 -2.02
CA VAL A 46 -3.49 4.39 -3.20
C VAL A 46 -4.45 3.79 -4.23
N ARG A 47 -5.48 3.05 -3.79
CA ARG A 47 -6.51 2.50 -4.69
C ARG A 47 -7.27 3.59 -5.43
N LEU A 48 -7.50 4.73 -4.79
CA LEU A 48 -8.15 5.90 -5.37
C LEU A 48 -7.18 6.82 -6.14
N LYS A 49 -5.88 6.49 -6.19
CA LYS A 49 -4.81 7.29 -6.81
C LYS A 49 -4.66 8.70 -6.21
N TYR A 50 -4.91 8.81 -4.90
CA TYR A 50 -4.80 10.05 -4.13
C TYR A 50 -3.41 10.15 -3.49
N LEU A 51 -2.42 10.47 -4.31
CA LEU A 51 -1.00 10.50 -3.92
C LEU A 51 -0.71 11.43 -2.74
N ASP A 52 -1.33 12.61 -2.72
CA ASP A 52 -1.19 13.59 -1.66
C ASP A 52 -1.76 13.09 -0.33
N ILE A 53 -2.94 12.46 -0.35
CA ILE A 53 -3.52 11.81 0.82
C ILE A 53 -2.66 10.63 1.29
N ALA A 54 -2.15 9.80 0.38
CA ALA A 54 -1.24 8.70 0.71
C ALA A 54 0.04 9.22 1.40
N ASN A 55 0.60 10.31 0.89
CA ASN A 55 1.76 10.96 1.48
C ASN A 55 1.46 11.54 2.87
N GLU A 56 0.33 12.21 3.07
CA GLU A 56 -0.09 12.69 4.40
C GLU A 56 -0.24 11.54 5.41
N LEU A 57 -0.82 10.41 4.99
CA LEU A 57 -0.97 9.23 5.83
C LEU A 57 0.40 8.66 6.25
N LEU A 58 1.32 8.50 5.30
CA LEU A 58 2.68 8.00 5.56
C LEU A 58 3.47 8.93 6.50
N MET A 59 3.37 10.24 6.29
CA MET A 59 4.00 11.23 7.16
C MET A 59 3.43 11.24 8.59
N ASN A 60 2.18 10.76 8.77
CA ASN A 60 1.50 10.63 10.05
C ASN A 60 1.48 9.16 10.54
N GLY A 61 2.52 8.39 10.22
CA GLY A 61 2.77 7.08 10.83
C GLY A 61 1.84 5.96 10.36
N ALA A 62 1.23 6.09 9.18
CA ALA A 62 0.60 4.94 8.54
C ALA A 62 1.64 3.84 8.27
N ASP A 63 1.29 2.61 8.59
CA ASP A 63 2.05 1.41 8.33
C ASP A 63 2.05 1.15 6.82
N VAL A 64 3.19 1.41 6.21
CA VAL A 64 3.43 1.19 4.77
C VAL A 64 3.23 -0.27 4.36
N ASN A 65 3.36 -1.20 5.31
CA ASN A 65 3.24 -2.64 5.11
C ASN A 65 1.89 -3.20 5.59
N GLY A 66 0.97 -2.34 6.04
CA GLY A 66 -0.38 -2.75 6.40
C GLY A 66 -1.07 -3.42 5.21
N VAL A 67 -1.87 -4.45 5.50
CA VAL A 67 -2.51 -5.31 4.49
C VAL A 67 -4.04 -5.18 4.51
N ASP A 68 -4.67 -5.38 3.35
CA ASP A 68 -6.12 -5.55 3.24
C ASP A 68 -6.56 -6.99 3.56
N GLU A 69 -7.86 -7.26 3.44
CA GLU A 69 -8.45 -8.60 3.66
C GLU A 69 -7.96 -9.69 2.70
N PHE A 70 -7.19 -9.34 1.66
CA PHE A 70 -6.56 -10.27 0.73
C PHE A 70 -5.05 -10.43 1.00
N GLY A 71 -4.54 -9.83 2.08
CA GLY A 71 -3.11 -9.82 2.39
C GLY A 71 -2.31 -8.84 1.53
N ARG A 72 -2.97 -7.97 0.75
CA ARG A 72 -2.27 -7.05 -0.17
C ARG A 72 -1.87 -5.78 0.56
N THR A 73 -0.61 -5.39 0.37
CA THR A 73 -0.10 -4.09 0.82
C THR A 73 -0.50 -2.97 -0.14
N ALA A 74 -0.28 -1.72 0.26
CA ALA A 74 -0.39 -0.57 -0.63
C ALA A 74 0.49 -0.70 -1.89
N LEU A 75 1.65 -1.37 -1.78
CA LEU A 75 2.53 -1.59 -2.92
C LEU A 75 1.93 -2.54 -3.96
N HIS A 76 1.28 -3.62 -3.55
CA HIS A 76 0.55 -4.51 -4.48
C HIS A 76 -0.47 -3.71 -5.30
N VAL A 77 -1.27 -2.89 -4.60
CA VAL A 77 -2.31 -2.08 -5.24
C VAL A 77 -1.72 -1.01 -6.17
N ALA A 78 -0.64 -0.35 -5.77
CA ALA A 78 0.04 0.64 -6.61
C ALA A 78 0.59 0.02 -7.90
N VAL A 79 1.21 -1.16 -7.80
CA VAL A 79 1.75 -1.91 -8.94
C VAL A 79 0.63 -2.37 -9.87
N ASP A 80 -0.44 -2.95 -9.33
CA ASP A 80 -1.59 -3.41 -10.10
C ASP A 80 -2.26 -2.25 -10.87
N ASN A 81 -2.35 -1.09 -10.23
CA ASN A 81 -2.89 0.13 -10.82
C ASN A 81 -1.98 0.83 -11.84
N ASN A 82 -0.75 0.33 -12.05
CA ASN A 82 0.34 0.99 -12.75
C ASN A 82 0.54 2.45 -12.28
N ASP A 83 0.50 2.67 -10.97
CA ASP A 83 0.66 3.98 -10.34
C ASP A 83 2.11 4.17 -9.87
N GLU A 84 2.97 4.57 -10.80
CA GLU A 84 4.41 4.78 -10.56
C GLU A 84 4.68 5.79 -9.44
N ALA A 85 3.83 6.81 -9.29
CA ALA A 85 3.99 7.83 -8.26
C ALA A 85 3.73 7.23 -6.87
N SER A 86 2.65 6.46 -6.72
CA SER A 86 2.37 5.74 -5.48
C SER A 86 3.47 4.72 -5.16
N VAL A 87 3.97 3.96 -6.15
CA VAL A 87 5.10 3.04 -5.95
C VAL A 87 6.34 3.79 -5.44
N SER A 88 6.66 4.94 -6.04
CA SER A 88 7.83 5.74 -5.67
C SER A 88 7.76 6.23 -4.22
N ILE A 89 6.60 6.74 -3.76
CA ILE A 89 6.47 7.20 -2.37
C ILE A 89 6.49 6.04 -1.38
N LEU A 90 5.90 4.88 -1.72
CA LEU A 90 5.91 3.71 -0.84
C LEU A 90 7.34 3.19 -0.64
N LEU A 91 8.14 3.15 -1.70
CA LEU A 91 9.57 2.81 -1.65
C LEU A 91 10.36 3.81 -0.80
N LEU A 92 10.10 5.11 -0.95
CA LEU A 92 10.73 6.16 -0.14
C LEU A 92 10.45 5.96 1.37
N HIS A 93 9.28 5.43 1.70
CA HIS A 93 8.89 5.08 3.06
C HIS A 93 9.30 3.64 3.48
N ASN A 94 10.26 3.03 2.78
CA ASN A 94 10.85 1.72 3.09
C ASN A 94 9.81 0.58 3.16
N CYS A 95 8.88 0.53 2.20
CA CYS A 95 7.97 -0.60 2.09
C CYS A 95 8.73 -1.92 1.87
N ASN A 96 8.16 -3.01 2.38
CA ASN A 96 8.68 -4.35 2.19
C ASN A 96 8.21 -4.90 0.83
N LEU A 97 9.18 -5.24 -0.02
CA LEU A 97 8.97 -5.78 -1.37
C LEU A 97 8.61 -7.27 -1.38
N GLU A 98 8.80 -7.96 -0.25
CA GLU A 98 8.71 -9.42 -0.12
C GLU A 98 7.49 -9.86 0.72
N ILE A 99 6.46 -9.00 0.82
CA ILE A 99 5.17 -9.42 1.36
C ILE A 99 4.38 -10.10 0.25
N TYR A 100 3.84 -11.27 0.54
CA TYR A 100 3.00 -12.03 -0.36
C TYR A 100 1.54 -11.88 0.07
N ASP A 101 0.66 -11.66 -0.90
CA ASP A 101 -0.77 -11.72 -0.67
C ASP A 101 -1.24 -13.16 -0.36
N TYR A 102 -2.52 -13.34 -0.06
CA TYR A 102 -3.08 -14.65 0.27
C TYR A 102 -3.14 -15.63 -0.91
N THR A 103 -2.84 -15.17 -2.13
CA THR A 103 -2.67 -16.02 -3.32
C THR A 103 -1.21 -16.40 -3.56
N GLY A 104 -0.28 -15.89 -2.75
CA GLY A 104 1.15 -16.16 -2.86
C GLY A 104 1.87 -15.25 -3.84
N LEU A 105 1.28 -14.13 -4.25
CA LEU A 105 1.88 -13.18 -5.17
C LEU A 105 2.57 -12.06 -4.39
N SER A 106 3.82 -11.76 -4.76
CA SER A 106 4.50 -10.53 -4.33
C SER A 106 4.19 -9.39 -5.30
N PRO A 107 4.45 -8.12 -4.94
CA PRO A 107 4.29 -7.00 -5.86
C PRO A 107 5.10 -7.16 -7.15
N LEU A 108 6.27 -7.78 -7.10
CA LEU A 108 7.07 -8.07 -8.30
C LEU A 108 6.33 -9.05 -9.23
N VAL A 109 5.73 -10.11 -8.69
CA VAL A 109 4.98 -11.09 -9.48
C VAL A 109 3.75 -10.44 -10.13
N VAL A 110 3.03 -9.58 -9.40
CA VAL A 110 1.91 -8.79 -9.96
C VAL A 110 2.37 -7.95 -11.17
N ALA A 111 3.53 -7.29 -11.08
CA ALA A 111 4.10 -6.54 -12.21
C ALA A 111 4.41 -7.43 -13.43
N VAL A 112 4.88 -8.66 -13.19
CA VAL A 112 5.15 -9.65 -14.24
C VAL A 112 3.86 -10.12 -14.90
N GLU A 113 2.82 -10.46 -14.12
CA GLU A 113 1.51 -10.88 -14.65
C GLU A 113 0.86 -9.78 -15.49
N ASN A 114 1.02 -8.52 -15.09
CA ASN A 114 0.57 -7.36 -15.84
C ASN A 114 1.43 -7.03 -17.06
N ASN A 115 2.47 -7.81 -17.35
CA ASN A 115 3.44 -7.61 -18.44
C ASN A 115 4.06 -6.20 -18.42
N ASN A 116 4.23 -5.63 -17.22
CA ASN A 116 4.73 -4.28 -17.02
C ASN A 116 6.25 -4.29 -16.81
N ILE A 117 6.98 -4.36 -17.93
CA ILE A 117 8.45 -4.45 -17.93
C ILE A 117 9.11 -3.28 -17.20
N TYR A 118 8.54 -2.08 -17.29
CA TYR A 118 9.06 -0.93 -16.55
C TYR A 118 8.98 -1.17 -15.04
N MET A 119 7.80 -1.53 -14.53
CA MET A 119 7.59 -1.75 -13.10
C MET A 119 8.42 -2.93 -12.57
N VAL A 120 8.53 -4.01 -13.34
CA VAL A 120 9.43 -5.13 -13.01
C VAL A 120 10.86 -4.64 -12.82
N ARG A 121 11.40 -3.90 -13.81
CA ARG A 121 12.77 -3.36 -13.71
C ARG A 121 12.91 -2.38 -12.56
N TYR A 122 11.89 -1.58 -12.31
CA TYR A 122 11.89 -0.58 -11.25
C TYR A 122 11.95 -1.25 -9.87
N LEU A 123 11.10 -2.24 -9.59
CA LEU A 123 11.09 -2.96 -8.32
C LEU A 123 12.39 -3.76 -8.09
N VAL A 124 12.91 -4.43 -9.13
CA VAL A 124 14.19 -5.15 -9.06
C VAL A 124 15.35 -4.19 -8.77
N ALA A 125 15.35 -3.01 -9.38
CA ALA A 125 16.37 -1.99 -9.10
C ALA A 125 16.33 -1.49 -7.64
N HIS A 126 15.19 -1.63 -6.95
CA HIS A 126 15.01 -1.29 -5.54
C HIS A 126 15.13 -2.50 -4.60
N GLY A 127 15.57 -3.65 -5.11
CA GLY A 127 15.90 -4.82 -4.30
C GLY A 127 14.81 -5.88 -4.19
N ALA A 128 13.77 -5.84 -5.01
CA ALA A 128 12.81 -6.94 -5.09
C ALA A 128 13.50 -8.23 -5.56
N VAL A 129 13.24 -9.33 -4.87
CA VAL A 129 13.89 -10.62 -5.12
C VAL A 129 13.19 -11.34 -6.27
N VAL A 130 13.95 -11.73 -7.29
CA VAL A 130 13.42 -12.41 -8.50
C VAL A 130 13.28 -13.93 -8.29
N TYR A 131 14.00 -14.49 -7.33
CA TYR A 131 13.96 -15.90 -6.97
C TYR A 131 14.25 -16.03 -5.48
N LYS A 132 13.38 -16.72 -4.75
CA LYS A 132 13.71 -17.17 -3.40
C LYS A 132 14.28 -18.57 -3.56
N GLU A 133 15.55 -18.76 -3.21
CA GLU A 133 16.07 -20.12 -3.07
C GLU A 133 15.19 -20.84 -2.04
N GLU A 134 14.61 -21.98 -2.43
CA GLU A 134 13.98 -22.84 -1.44
C GLU A 134 15.09 -23.35 -0.51
N GLU A 135 15.10 -22.89 0.74
CA GLU A 135 15.93 -23.51 1.77
C GLU A 135 15.50 -24.98 1.90
N GLY A 136 16.21 -25.90 1.22
CA GLY A 136 15.91 -27.33 1.29
C GLY A 136 16.24 -28.18 0.06
N PHE A 137 16.60 -27.59 -1.09
CA PHE A 137 17.09 -28.41 -2.20
C PHE A 137 18.55 -28.81 -1.96
N GLU A 138 18.77 -29.94 -1.27
CA GLU A 138 20.02 -30.69 -1.46
C GLU A 138 20.14 -30.99 -2.95
N HIS A 139 21.15 -30.42 -3.61
CA HIS A 139 21.53 -30.87 -4.94
C HIS A 139 21.85 -32.36 -4.83
N PRO A 140 21.16 -33.26 -5.56
CA PRO A 140 21.58 -34.65 -5.61
C PRO A 140 23.00 -34.70 -6.20
N PRO A 141 23.85 -35.61 -5.69
CA PRO A 141 25.28 -35.65 -6.00
C PRO A 141 25.60 -35.86 -7.48
#